data_AF-A0A6F9Y876-F1
#
_entry.id   AF-A0A6F9Y876-F1
#
_cell.length_a   1.000
_cell.length_b   1.000
_cell.length_c   1.000
_cell.angle_alpha   90.00
_cell.angle_beta   90.00
_cell.angle_gamma   90.00
#
_symmetry.space_group_name_H-M   'P 1'
#
loop_
_entity.id
_entity.type
_entity.pdbx_description
1 polymer ?
#
loop_
_entity_poly.entity_id
_entity_poly.type
_entity_poly.pdbx_seq_one_letter_code
_entity_poly.pdbx_strand_id
1 'polypeptide(L)'
;MDNRKIVTNWLKECDEQGILPWEYDFKEEVFIQKSWSPSFNENPVKRILEKDSNFYGNPVCETEDSMLMQAVYHILWGTYSKNVIGEDKGDCDADVMNSFWTIFRNFANSKFKDFFESAHNIYPRVSFPNKGIFSTEDKKSRKLLHDYNKYEVKEGDSWITLILKNYDNVFLSLNNTYLQKSAMFSHTLGNFTLTPKGFNYSGTPEKNLKHNDGNNTWSEALLNLKELDWAKNNYLGCTSWKEYCKKFYMDDYEKEYAYATTEDSQDKFLQKINTAIEQRGKLMTKRLCDELGLTDLFFYKETN
;
A
#
# COMPACT_ATOMS: atom_id res chain seq x y z
N MET A 1 -22.79 13.76 2.99
CA MET A 1 -21.38 14.15 3.26
C MET A 1 -21.05 15.36 2.40
N ASP A 2 -20.42 16.42 2.93
CA ASP A 2 -19.96 17.53 2.11
C ASP A 2 -18.53 17.27 1.62
N ASN A 3 -18.42 16.56 0.50
CA ASN A 3 -17.14 16.12 -0.05
C ASN A 3 -16.21 17.30 -0.34
N ARG A 4 -16.77 18.38 -0.90
CA ARG A 4 -15.98 19.57 -1.26
C ARG A 4 -15.40 20.22 -0.01
N LYS A 5 -16.19 20.35 1.06
CA LYS A 5 -15.72 20.89 2.34
C LYS A 5 -14.65 20.00 2.99
N ILE A 6 -14.85 18.67 3.02
CA ILE A 6 -13.88 17.73 3.61
C ILE A 6 -12.52 17.87 2.92
N VAL A 7 -12.50 17.77 1.58
CA VAL A 7 -11.23 17.83 0.84
C VAL A 7 -10.62 19.24 0.87
N THR A 8 -11.44 20.30 0.86
CA THR A 8 -10.94 21.68 1.02
C THR A 8 -10.24 21.87 2.36
N ASN A 9 -10.84 21.38 3.44
CA ASN A 9 -10.26 21.49 4.78
C ASN A 9 -8.93 20.72 4.86
N TRP A 10 -8.90 19.48 4.37
CA TRP A 10 -7.68 18.67 4.34
C TRP A 10 -6.56 19.31 3.52
N LEU A 11 -6.86 19.85 2.33
CA LEU A 11 -5.86 20.53 1.49
C LEU A 11 -5.32 21.79 2.16
N LYS A 12 -6.16 22.56 2.86
CA LYS A 12 -5.73 23.74 3.63
C LYS A 12 -4.89 23.35 4.84
N GLU A 13 -5.27 22.29 5.54
CA GLU A 13 -4.49 21.76 6.66
C GLU A 13 -3.09 21.30 6.20
N CYS A 14 -3.01 20.62 5.05
CA CYS A 14 -1.73 20.29 4.42
C CYS A 14 -0.92 21.56 4.11
N ASP A 15 -1.56 22.60 3.57
CA ASP A 15 -0.92 23.89 3.27
C ASP A 15 -0.34 24.55 4.52
N GLU A 16 -1.15 24.65 5.58
CA GLU A 16 -0.80 25.25 6.87
C GLU A 16 0.34 24.50 7.59
N GLN A 17 0.39 23.17 7.45
CA GLN A 17 1.42 22.32 8.07
C GLN A 17 2.66 22.13 7.19
N GLY A 18 2.66 22.65 5.96
CA GLY A 18 3.75 22.43 5.01
C GLY A 18 3.86 20.98 4.52
N ILE A 19 2.76 20.23 4.56
CA ILE A 19 2.68 18.85 4.10
C ILE A 19 2.24 18.85 2.64
N LEU A 20 2.95 18.11 1.79
CA LEU A 20 2.52 17.89 0.41
C LEU A 20 1.37 16.86 0.41
N PRO A 21 0.21 17.13 -0.22
CA PRO A 21 -0.93 16.20 -0.15
C PRO A 21 -0.65 14.81 -0.74
N TRP A 22 0.29 14.70 -1.67
CA TRP A 22 0.75 13.40 -2.20
C TRP A 22 1.74 12.67 -1.30
N GLU A 23 2.15 13.27 -0.19
CA GLU A 23 3.00 12.68 0.86
C GLU A 23 2.24 12.46 2.18
N TYR A 24 0.98 12.89 2.26
CA TYR A 24 0.11 12.68 3.42
C TYR A 24 -0.17 11.18 3.63
N ASP A 25 0.14 10.63 4.82
CA ASP A 25 -0.13 9.23 5.19
C ASP A 25 -1.61 9.09 5.61
N PHE A 26 -2.47 8.67 4.68
CA PHE A 26 -3.90 8.48 4.95
C PHE A 26 -4.18 7.44 6.03
N LYS A 27 -3.19 6.64 6.43
CA LYS A 27 -3.33 5.74 7.56
C LYS A 27 -3.57 6.51 8.86
N GLU A 28 -3.22 7.80 8.93
CA GLU A 28 -3.56 8.67 10.07
C GLU A 28 -5.07 8.91 10.21
N GLU A 29 -5.85 8.81 9.12
CA GLU A 29 -7.31 8.99 9.12
C GLU A 29 -8.07 7.84 9.80
N VAL A 30 -7.48 6.63 9.78
CA VAL A 30 -8.19 5.40 10.21
C VAL A 30 -7.65 4.83 11.50
N PHE A 31 -6.45 5.23 11.93
CA PHE A 31 -5.85 4.74 13.17
C PHE A 31 -6.26 5.59 14.37
N ILE A 32 -6.92 4.95 15.32
CA ILE A 32 -7.13 5.52 16.65
C ILE A 32 -5.89 5.22 17.50
N GLN A 33 -5.09 6.23 17.80
CA GLN A 33 -3.96 6.06 18.70
C GLN A 33 -4.48 5.71 20.11
N LYS A 34 -3.96 4.62 20.68
CA LYS A 34 -4.30 4.25 22.07
C LYS A 34 -3.57 5.21 23.01
N SER A 35 -4.18 5.53 24.14
CA SER A 35 -3.57 6.44 25.14
C SER A 35 -2.21 5.99 25.65
N TRP A 36 -1.92 4.69 25.59
CA TRP A 36 -0.64 4.09 26.00
C TRP A 36 0.33 3.82 24.83
N SER A 37 -0.09 3.94 23.57
CA SER A 37 0.80 3.66 22.44
C SER A 37 1.77 4.83 22.22
N PRO A 38 3.05 4.56 21.88
CA PRO A 38 4.02 5.62 21.59
C PRO A 38 3.58 6.45 20.38
N SER A 39 4.24 7.60 20.16
CA SER A 39 4.16 8.32 18.90
C SER A 39 4.63 7.45 17.74
N PHE A 40 4.13 7.73 16.54
CA PHE A 40 4.57 7.01 15.34
C PHE A 40 6.08 7.14 15.14
N ASN A 41 6.72 6.02 14.81
CA ASN A 41 8.15 6.00 14.53
C ASN A 41 8.49 6.89 13.33
N GLU A 42 9.53 7.71 13.45
CA GLU A 42 10.00 8.57 12.36
C GLU A 42 10.52 7.74 11.18
N ASN A 43 10.98 6.51 11.40
CA ASN A 43 11.39 5.58 10.34
C ASN A 43 10.14 4.93 9.69
N PRO A 44 9.84 5.24 8.41
CA PRO A 44 8.65 4.73 7.72
C PRO A 44 8.50 3.21 7.73
N VAL A 45 9.60 2.47 7.52
CA VAL A 45 9.56 1.00 7.51
C VAL A 45 9.23 0.47 8.91
N LYS A 46 9.92 0.95 9.96
CA LYS A 46 9.60 0.55 11.35
C LYS A 46 8.16 0.89 11.69
N ARG A 47 7.69 2.07 11.32
CA ARG A 47 6.30 2.51 11.54
C ARG A 47 5.29 1.53 10.96
N ILE A 48 5.49 1.07 9.72
CA ILE A 48 4.58 0.08 9.11
C ILE A 48 4.65 -1.26 9.86
N LEU A 49 5.86 -1.74 10.17
CA LEU A 49 6.03 -3.01 10.89
C LEU A 49 5.40 -2.97 12.30
N GLU A 50 5.52 -1.86 13.02
CA GLU A 50 4.85 -1.62 14.30
C GLU A 50 3.32 -1.61 14.13
N LYS A 51 2.79 -0.93 13.09
CA LYS A 51 1.35 -0.96 12.73
C LYS A 51 0.87 -2.39 12.49
N ASP A 52 1.64 -3.21 11.78
CA ASP A 52 1.26 -4.59 11.46
C ASP A 52 1.47 -5.59 12.62
N SER A 53 2.20 -5.18 13.66
CA SER A 53 2.39 -5.97 14.89
C SER A 53 1.50 -5.53 16.05
N ASN A 54 0.42 -4.79 15.75
CA ASN A 54 -0.56 -4.29 16.72
C ASN A 54 0.01 -3.39 17.83
N PHE A 55 1.14 -2.70 17.57
CA PHE A 55 1.66 -1.70 18.51
C PHE A 55 0.70 -0.52 18.67
N TYR A 56 -0.11 -0.25 17.65
CA TYR A 56 -1.09 0.83 17.63
C TYR A 56 -2.53 0.32 17.79
N GLY A 57 -3.52 1.22 17.76
CA GLY A 57 -4.92 0.82 17.71
C GLY A 57 -5.26 0.04 16.45
N ASN A 58 -6.40 -0.67 16.47
CA ASN A 58 -6.92 -1.26 15.25
C ASN A 58 -7.50 -0.14 14.38
N PRO A 59 -7.29 -0.20 13.05
CA PRO A 59 -7.94 0.75 12.16
C PRO A 59 -9.46 0.55 12.19
N VAL A 60 -10.21 1.64 12.06
CA VAL A 60 -11.69 1.58 12.01
C VAL A 60 -12.23 1.10 10.66
N CYS A 61 -11.46 1.26 9.60
CA CYS A 61 -11.71 0.76 8.24
C CYS A 61 -10.39 0.59 7.48
N GLU A 62 -10.47 0.06 6.26
CA GLU A 62 -9.34 0.11 5.32
C GLU A 62 -9.01 1.57 4.95
N THR A 63 -7.77 1.86 4.58
CA THR A 63 -7.29 3.25 4.47
C THR A 63 -7.90 3.96 3.27
N GLU A 64 -7.98 3.23 2.16
CA GLU A 64 -8.66 3.56 0.92
C GLU A 64 -10.18 3.74 1.08
N ASP A 65 -10.75 3.28 2.20
CA ASP A 65 -12.16 3.40 2.54
C ASP A 65 -12.46 4.50 3.57
N SER A 66 -11.43 5.24 4.00
CA SER A 66 -11.59 6.39 4.89
C SER A 66 -12.54 7.45 4.31
N MET A 67 -13.23 8.19 5.18
CA MET A 67 -14.16 9.25 4.77
C MET A 67 -13.49 10.30 3.86
N LEU A 68 -12.23 10.65 4.16
CA LEU A 68 -11.45 11.55 3.32
C LEU A 68 -11.20 10.96 1.93
N MET A 69 -10.79 9.69 1.82
CA MET A 69 -10.60 9.04 0.52
C MET A 69 -11.90 8.93 -0.28
N GLN A 70 -13.03 8.65 0.37
CA GLN A 70 -14.33 8.63 -0.30
C GLN A 70 -14.71 10.00 -0.86
N ALA A 71 -14.45 11.08 -0.12
CA ALA A 71 -14.64 12.44 -0.61
C ALA A 71 -13.71 12.77 -1.79
N VAL A 72 -12.45 12.34 -1.73
CA VAL A 72 -11.47 12.46 -2.83
C VAL A 72 -11.96 11.75 -4.09
N TYR A 73 -12.39 10.48 -3.99
CA TYR A 73 -12.92 9.71 -5.12
C TYR A 73 -14.12 10.39 -5.76
N HIS A 74 -15.01 10.94 -4.96
CA HIS A 74 -16.18 11.62 -5.49
C HIS A 74 -15.81 12.88 -6.25
N ILE A 75 -14.84 13.67 -5.79
CA ILE A 75 -14.39 14.87 -6.52
C ILE A 75 -13.66 14.48 -7.81
N LEU A 76 -12.76 13.50 -7.75
CA LEU A 76 -11.95 13.11 -8.90
C LEU A 76 -12.76 12.37 -9.97
N TRP A 77 -13.66 11.47 -9.55
CA TRP A 77 -14.26 10.47 -10.42
C TRP A 77 -15.79 10.41 -10.35
N GLY A 78 -16.42 11.24 -9.52
CA GLY A 78 -17.88 11.35 -9.45
C GLY A 78 -18.57 10.16 -8.81
N THR A 79 -17.86 9.33 -8.04
CA THR A 79 -18.41 8.14 -7.39
C THR A 79 -17.64 7.78 -6.12
N TYR A 80 -18.15 6.81 -5.38
CA TYR A 80 -17.57 6.29 -4.14
C TYR A 80 -17.16 4.81 -4.30
N SER A 81 -16.42 4.26 -3.36
CA SER A 81 -16.26 2.81 -3.25
C SER A 81 -17.57 2.15 -2.77
N LYS A 82 -17.68 0.83 -2.93
CA LYS A 82 -18.79 0.03 -2.39
C LYS A 82 -18.87 0.04 -0.85
N ASN A 83 -17.80 0.48 -0.19
CA ASN A 83 -17.64 0.44 1.26
C ASN A 83 -17.92 1.79 1.93
N VAL A 84 -18.23 2.85 1.16
CA VAL A 84 -18.65 4.14 1.72
C VAL A 84 -19.81 3.96 2.72
N ILE A 85 -19.75 4.72 3.82
CA ILE A 85 -20.73 4.69 4.91
C ILE A 85 -21.61 5.94 4.81
N GLY A 86 -22.93 5.75 4.88
CA GLY A 86 -23.89 6.85 4.97
C GLY A 86 -24.19 7.58 3.64
N GLU A 87 -23.64 7.10 2.53
CA GLU A 87 -23.86 7.63 1.18
C GLU A 87 -24.33 6.53 0.21
N ASP A 88 -24.75 6.93 -0.99
CA ASP A 88 -25.05 6.01 -2.08
C ASP A 88 -23.78 5.28 -2.53
N LYS A 89 -23.73 3.97 -2.27
CA LYS A 89 -22.58 3.13 -2.59
C LYS A 89 -22.32 3.10 -4.10
N GLY A 90 -21.06 3.26 -4.49
CA GLY A 90 -20.65 3.08 -5.87
C GLY A 90 -20.61 1.61 -6.31
N ASP A 91 -20.37 1.41 -7.61
CA ASP A 91 -20.24 0.09 -8.23
C ASP A 91 -18.77 -0.32 -8.48
N CYS A 92 -17.89 0.08 -7.57
CA CYS A 92 -16.45 -0.17 -7.65
C CYS A 92 -15.84 -0.47 -6.29
N ASP A 93 -14.68 -1.12 -6.32
CA ASP A 93 -13.82 -1.33 -5.16
C ASP A 93 -12.83 -0.15 -5.08
N ALA A 94 -12.41 0.20 -3.87
CA ALA A 94 -11.24 1.03 -3.65
C ALA A 94 -10.06 0.10 -3.35
N ASP A 95 -8.86 0.51 -3.74
CA ASP A 95 -7.69 -0.36 -3.62
C ASP A 95 -6.38 0.41 -3.48
N VAL A 96 -5.40 -0.25 -2.86
CA VAL A 96 -4.00 0.17 -2.78
C VAL A 96 -3.21 -0.53 -3.87
N MET A 97 -2.69 0.24 -4.83
CA MET A 97 -2.08 -0.32 -6.04
C MET A 97 -0.81 -1.12 -5.75
N ASN A 98 0.06 -0.61 -4.88
CA ASN A 98 1.32 -1.26 -4.54
C ASN A 98 1.36 -1.59 -3.05
N SER A 99 1.15 -2.88 -2.73
CA SER A 99 1.26 -3.38 -1.36
C SER A 99 2.71 -3.29 -0.85
N PHE A 100 2.93 -2.45 0.16
CA PHE A 100 4.25 -2.38 0.82
C PHE A 100 4.65 -3.72 1.42
N TRP A 101 3.71 -4.52 1.93
CA TRP A 101 4.04 -5.81 2.54
C TRP A 101 4.67 -6.80 1.56
N THR A 102 4.17 -6.87 0.31
CA THR A 102 4.77 -7.73 -0.72
C THR A 102 6.15 -7.21 -1.13
N ILE A 103 6.28 -5.89 -1.32
CA ILE A 103 7.55 -5.22 -1.65
C ILE A 103 8.61 -5.51 -0.57
N PHE A 104 8.26 -5.25 0.68
CA PHE A 104 9.09 -5.49 1.85
C PHE A 104 9.54 -6.95 1.95
N ARG A 105 8.61 -7.90 1.74
CA ARG A 105 8.92 -9.33 1.82
C ARG A 105 9.92 -9.75 0.76
N ASN A 106 9.77 -9.28 -0.47
CA ASN A 106 10.70 -9.58 -1.56
C ASN A 106 12.07 -8.94 -1.31
N PHE A 107 12.09 -7.69 -0.86
CA PHE A 107 13.31 -7.01 -0.46
C PHE A 107 14.04 -7.78 0.66
N ALA A 108 13.33 -8.11 1.74
CA ALA A 108 13.89 -8.79 2.89
C ALA A 108 14.40 -10.20 2.56
N ASN A 109 13.64 -11.01 1.79
CA ASN A 109 14.11 -12.32 1.34
C ASN A 109 15.38 -12.24 0.51
N SER A 110 15.49 -11.23 -0.37
CA SER A 110 16.66 -11.09 -1.23
C SER A 110 17.91 -10.66 -0.43
N LYS A 111 17.74 -9.74 0.52
CA LYS A 111 18.86 -9.15 1.30
C LYS A 111 19.29 -9.98 2.51
N PHE A 112 18.36 -10.73 3.10
CA PHE A 112 18.58 -11.48 4.34
C PHE A 112 18.34 -12.99 4.14
N LYS A 113 18.69 -13.50 2.96
CA LYS A 113 18.49 -14.90 2.59
C LYS A 113 19.11 -15.86 3.62
N ASP A 114 20.33 -15.57 4.06
CA ASP A 114 21.04 -16.39 5.06
C ASP A 114 20.34 -16.35 6.42
N PHE A 115 19.79 -15.18 6.80
CA PHE A 115 18.99 -15.07 8.02
C PHE A 115 17.74 -15.96 7.93
N PHE A 116 17.06 -16.02 6.78
CA PHE A 116 15.85 -16.82 6.59
C PHE A 116 16.09 -18.28 6.17
N GLU A 117 17.34 -18.74 6.06
CA GLU A 117 17.68 -20.06 5.53
C GLU A 117 17.03 -21.20 6.33
N SER A 118 17.15 -21.19 7.66
CA SER A 118 16.50 -22.18 8.53
C SER A 118 14.98 -22.21 8.33
N ALA A 119 14.36 -21.04 8.17
CA ALA A 119 12.93 -20.92 7.93
C ALA A 119 12.52 -21.55 6.59
N HIS A 120 13.27 -21.26 5.51
CA HIS A 120 13.03 -21.86 4.21
C HIS A 120 13.23 -23.37 4.20
N ASN A 121 14.24 -23.89 4.91
CA ASN A 121 14.47 -25.33 5.02
C ASN A 121 13.30 -26.07 5.69
N ILE A 122 12.61 -25.40 6.62
CA ILE A 122 11.48 -25.99 7.37
C ILE A 122 10.15 -25.78 6.63
N TYR A 123 10.01 -24.63 5.96
CA TYR A 123 8.82 -24.21 5.20
C TYR A 123 9.20 -23.78 3.77
N PRO A 124 9.55 -24.73 2.88
CA PRO A 124 10.09 -24.43 1.55
C PRO A 124 9.11 -23.76 0.59
N ARG A 125 7.81 -23.71 0.93
CA ARG A 125 6.76 -23.08 0.12
C ARG A 125 6.30 -21.73 0.68
N VAL A 126 6.95 -21.25 1.74
CA VAL A 126 6.55 -20.02 2.42
C VAL A 126 7.64 -18.98 2.25
N SER A 127 7.27 -17.82 1.73
CA SER A 127 8.13 -16.64 1.70
C SER A 127 8.13 -15.98 3.08
N PHE A 128 9.31 -15.62 3.56
CA PHE A 128 9.47 -14.92 4.84
C PHE A 128 9.83 -13.45 4.58
N PRO A 129 9.66 -12.53 5.54
CA PRO A 129 8.82 -12.69 6.72
C PRO A 129 7.34 -12.94 6.35
N ASN A 130 6.67 -13.73 7.17
CA ASN A 130 5.22 -13.97 7.08
C ASN A 130 4.52 -13.50 8.36
N LYS A 131 3.19 -13.54 8.38
CA LYS A 131 2.38 -13.08 9.53
C LYS A 131 2.21 -14.14 10.65
N GLY A 132 2.86 -15.29 10.52
CA GLY A 132 2.79 -16.38 11.50
C GLY A 132 3.58 -16.08 12.78
N ILE A 133 3.27 -16.84 13.82
CA ILE A 133 3.91 -16.76 15.14
C ILE A 133 4.79 -17.98 15.42
N PHE A 134 5.79 -17.79 16.27
CA PHE A 134 6.58 -18.87 16.84
C PHE A 134 5.81 -19.54 17.98
N SER A 135 5.77 -20.88 18.01
CA SER A 135 4.96 -21.68 18.93
C SER A 135 5.71 -22.92 19.40
N THR A 136 5.48 -23.35 20.64
CA THR A 136 6.03 -24.61 21.15
C THR A 136 5.15 -25.83 20.82
N GLU A 137 3.94 -25.61 20.32
CA GLU A 137 2.95 -26.67 20.07
C GLU A 137 3.34 -27.56 18.89
N ASP A 138 3.93 -26.99 17.83
CA ASP A 138 4.34 -27.75 16.65
C ASP A 138 5.87 -27.95 16.58
N LYS A 139 6.27 -29.11 16.07
CA LYS A 139 7.69 -29.52 16.01
C LYS A 139 8.53 -28.60 15.13
N LYS A 140 7.95 -28.05 14.06
CA LYS A 140 8.67 -27.19 13.10
C LYS A 140 8.96 -25.82 13.72
N SER A 141 7.97 -25.23 14.37
CA SER A 141 8.11 -23.94 15.05
C SER A 141 8.99 -24.03 16.30
N ARG A 142 8.99 -25.15 17.04
CA ARG A 142 10.01 -25.40 18.08
C ARG A 142 11.44 -25.40 17.56
N LYS A 143 11.67 -25.96 16.37
CA LYS A 143 12.99 -25.90 15.75
C LYS A 143 13.36 -24.46 15.39
N LEU A 144 12.42 -23.67 14.86
CA LEU A 144 12.64 -22.25 14.61
C LEU A 144 12.94 -21.46 15.89
N LEU A 145 12.20 -21.69 16.98
CA LEU A 145 12.49 -21.08 18.28
C LEU A 145 13.93 -21.34 18.72
N HIS A 146 14.40 -22.58 18.53
CA HIS A 146 15.80 -22.93 18.81
C HIS A 146 16.79 -22.22 17.86
N ASP A 147 16.57 -22.31 16.55
CA ASP A 147 17.48 -21.77 15.53
C ASP A 147 17.62 -20.24 15.62
N TYR A 148 16.55 -19.54 16.02
CA TYR A 148 16.50 -18.08 16.17
C TYR A 148 16.67 -17.60 17.62
N ASN A 149 16.95 -18.48 18.59
CA ASN A 149 17.14 -18.09 20.00
C ASN A 149 18.26 -17.04 20.19
N LYS A 150 19.30 -17.07 19.34
CA LYS A 150 20.39 -16.08 19.34
C LYS A 150 19.93 -14.65 18.98
N TYR A 151 18.73 -14.50 18.43
CA TYR A 151 18.08 -13.23 18.11
C TYR A 151 16.94 -12.89 19.09
N GLU A 152 16.91 -13.58 20.24
CA GLU A 152 15.96 -13.35 21.34
C GLU A 152 14.48 -13.53 20.97
N VAL A 153 14.20 -14.44 20.04
CA VAL A 153 12.84 -14.89 19.73
C VAL A 153 12.25 -15.67 20.90
N LYS A 154 10.96 -15.47 21.16
CA LYS A 154 10.20 -16.16 22.21
C LYS A 154 8.91 -16.74 21.65
N GLU A 155 8.32 -17.69 22.38
CA GLU A 155 6.98 -18.18 22.08
C GLU A 155 5.98 -17.02 22.04
N GLY A 156 5.12 -17.01 21.01
CA GLY A 156 4.16 -15.95 20.75
C GLY A 156 4.71 -14.77 19.94
N ASP A 157 6.03 -14.64 19.76
CA ASP A 157 6.57 -13.63 18.86
C ASP A 157 6.12 -13.88 17.41
N SER A 158 5.99 -12.82 16.63
CA SER A 158 5.84 -12.91 15.17
C SER A 158 7.19 -12.69 14.46
N TRP A 159 7.26 -13.00 13.17
CA TRP A 159 8.41 -12.61 12.34
C TRP A 159 8.64 -11.10 12.31
N ILE A 160 7.56 -10.32 12.34
CA ILE A 160 7.61 -8.86 12.40
C ILE A 160 8.26 -8.41 13.72
N THR A 161 7.87 -9.02 14.84
CA THR A 161 8.47 -8.77 16.16
C THR A 161 9.95 -9.11 16.19
N LEU A 162 10.35 -10.25 15.61
CA LEU A 162 11.75 -10.65 15.50
C LEU A 162 12.57 -9.64 14.69
N ILE A 163 12.03 -9.16 13.58
CA ILE A 163 12.65 -8.12 12.74
C ILE A 163 12.79 -6.82 13.51
N LEU A 164 11.73 -6.35 14.18
CA LEU A 164 11.77 -5.10 14.95
C LEU A 164 12.80 -5.13 16.07
N LYS A 165 12.88 -6.23 16.84
CA LYS A 165 13.89 -6.42 17.91
C LYS A 165 15.31 -6.34 17.39
N ASN A 166 15.53 -6.80 16.16
CA ASN A 166 16.86 -6.89 15.54
C ASN A 166 17.02 -5.88 14.38
N TYR A 167 16.24 -4.80 14.38
CA TYR A 167 16.20 -3.89 13.25
C TYR A 167 17.54 -3.16 13.10
N ASP A 168 18.06 -2.65 14.22
CA ASP A 168 19.25 -1.78 14.25
C ASP A 168 20.58 -2.55 14.28
N ASN A 169 20.55 -3.88 14.29
CA ASN A 169 21.75 -4.72 14.25
C ASN A 169 21.78 -5.64 13.01
N VAL A 170 20.75 -6.45 12.80
CA VAL A 170 20.69 -7.45 11.72
C VAL A 170 20.10 -6.84 10.46
N PHE A 171 19.05 -6.02 10.59
CA PHE A 171 18.27 -5.54 9.45
C PHE A 171 18.58 -4.08 9.05
N LEU A 172 19.81 -3.60 9.30
CA LEU A 172 20.22 -2.23 8.97
C LEU A 172 19.97 -1.83 7.51
N SER A 173 20.08 -2.78 6.58
CA SER A 173 19.80 -2.55 5.15
C SER A 173 18.34 -2.22 4.84
N LEU A 174 17.41 -2.38 5.80
CA LEU A 174 16.04 -1.85 5.70
C LEU A 174 15.98 -0.31 5.78
N ASN A 175 17.09 0.35 6.14
CA ASN A 175 17.25 1.79 6.00
C ASN A 175 17.61 2.23 4.57
N ASN A 176 17.52 1.33 3.57
CA ASN A 176 17.63 1.68 2.16
C ASN A 176 16.63 2.79 1.82
N THR A 177 17.13 3.87 1.22
CA THR A 177 16.35 5.08 0.93
C THR A 177 15.15 4.82 0.02
N TYR A 178 15.28 3.94 -0.98
CA TYR A 178 14.16 3.61 -1.87
C TYR A 178 13.08 2.80 -1.15
N LEU A 179 13.45 1.87 -0.27
CA LEU A 179 12.49 1.12 0.54
C LEU A 179 11.77 2.02 1.55
N GLN A 180 12.50 2.93 2.20
CA GLN A 180 11.93 3.93 3.11
C GLN A 180 10.94 4.83 2.36
N LYS A 181 11.27 5.27 1.15
CA LYS A 181 10.35 6.04 0.30
C LYS A 181 9.11 5.23 -0.09
N SER A 182 9.25 3.93 -0.40
CA SER A 182 8.10 3.05 -0.67
C SER A 182 7.20 2.86 0.55
N ALA A 183 7.78 2.80 1.76
CA ALA A 183 7.01 2.77 3.00
C ALA A 183 6.23 4.07 3.20
N MET A 184 6.86 5.24 2.99
CA MET A 184 6.17 6.54 3.06
C MET A 184 4.98 6.61 2.10
N PHE A 185 5.16 6.12 0.88
CA PHE A 185 4.16 6.15 -0.18
C PHE A 185 3.10 5.04 -0.11
N SER A 186 3.20 4.12 0.86
CA SER A 186 2.30 2.98 0.95
C SER A 186 0.84 3.38 1.06
N HIS A 187 0.53 4.48 1.75
CA HIS A 187 -0.84 4.94 2.00
C HIS A 187 -1.01 6.41 1.60
N THR A 188 -0.35 6.84 0.53
CA THR A 188 -0.51 8.20 0.01
C THR A 188 -1.48 8.21 -1.17
N LEU A 189 -1.99 9.41 -1.49
CA LEU A 189 -2.99 9.65 -2.54
C LEU A 189 -2.69 8.92 -3.86
N GLY A 190 -1.43 8.97 -4.29
CA GLY A 190 -1.00 8.39 -5.56
C GLY A 190 -1.01 6.86 -5.61
N ASN A 191 -1.12 6.17 -4.47
CA ASN A 191 -1.19 4.72 -4.39
C ASN A 191 -2.63 4.19 -4.32
N PHE A 192 -3.65 5.06 -4.27
CA PHE A 192 -5.06 4.65 -4.15
C PHE A 192 -5.84 4.80 -5.45
N THR A 193 -6.72 3.85 -5.76
CA THR A 193 -7.57 3.95 -6.95
C THR A 193 -8.93 3.28 -6.76
N LEU A 194 -9.84 3.55 -7.69
CA LEU A 194 -11.04 2.73 -7.87
C LEU A 194 -10.80 1.65 -8.94
N THR A 195 -11.33 0.45 -8.67
CA THR A 195 -11.28 -0.72 -9.56
C THR A 195 -12.66 -1.35 -9.72
N PRO A 196 -12.87 -2.19 -10.73
CA PRO A 196 -14.10 -2.98 -10.84
C PRO A 196 -14.34 -3.87 -9.62
N LYS A 197 -15.60 -4.10 -9.28
CA LYS A 197 -15.95 -5.01 -8.18
C LYS A 197 -15.36 -6.41 -8.39
N GLY A 198 -14.64 -6.88 -7.38
CA GLY A 198 -14.02 -8.20 -7.38
C GLY A 198 -12.64 -8.24 -8.05
N PHE A 199 -12.05 -7.09 -8.38
CA PHE A 199 -10.69 -7.00 -8.92
C PHE A 199 -9.66 -7.77 -8.05
N ASN A 200 -9.79 -7.65 -6.72
CA ASN A 200 -8.92 -8.30 -5.72
C ASN A 200 -9.41 -9.68 -5.27
N TYR A 201 -10.49 -10.20 -5.84
CA TYR A 201 -11.08 -11.43 -5.34
C TYR A 201 -10.40 -12.66 -5.95
N SER A 202 -9.53 -13.30 -5.17
CA SER A 202 -8.91 -14.59 -5.50
C SER A 202 -9.91 -15.74 -5.30
N GLY A 203 -10.91 -15.91 -6.17
CA GLY A 203 -11.83 -17.04 -5.97
C GLY A 203 -12.98 -17.31 -6.92
N THR A 204 -13.25 -16.49 -7.95
CA THR A 204 -14.35 -16.81 -8.89
C THR A 204 -13.84 -17.38 -10.20
N PRO A 205 -14.14 -18.65 -10.55
CA PRO A 205 -13.79 -19.24 -11.85
C PRO A 205 -14.35 -18.47 -13.06
N GLU A 206 -15.42 -17.71 -12.85
CA GLU A 206 -16.16 -17.01 -13.93
C GLU A 206 -15.60 -15.62 -14.26
N LYS A 207 -14.84 -15.00 -13.35
CA LYS A 207 -14.15 -13.73 -13.57
C LYS A 207 -12.65 -13.96 -13.40
N ASN A 208 -11.95 -14.20 -14.51
CA ASN A 208 -10.50 -14.45 -14.55
C ASN A 208 -9.63 -13.25 -14.11
N LEU A 209 -10.18 -12.25 -13.43
CA LEU A 209 -9.42 -11.11 -12.92
C LEU A 209 -8.57 -11.56 -11.74
N LYS A 210 -7.24 -11.46 -11.90
CA LYS A 210 -6.25 -11.84 -10.90
C LYS A 210 -5.49 -10.60 -10.43
N HIS A 211 -6.11 -9.75 -9.61
CA HIS A 211 -5.28 -8.97 -8.69
C HIS A 211 -5.08 -9.79 -7.42
N ASN A 212 -3.85 -10.26 -7.25
CA ASN A 212 -3.36 -10.87 -6.04
C ASN A 212 -2.03 -10.21 -5.77
N ASP A 213 -2.04 -9.18 -4.95
CA ASP A 213 -0.90 -8.32 -4.61
C ASP A 213 0.26 -9.12 -4.00
N GLY A 214 0.02 -10.37 -3.58
CA GLY A 214 1.05 -11.30 -3.13
C GLY A 214 1.85 -11.93 -4.26
N ASN A 215 1.35 -11.89 -5.50
CA ASN A 215 1.89 -12.63 -6.64
C ASN A 215 2.10 -11.77 -7.89
N ASN A 216 1.25 -10.77 -8.14
CA ASN A 216 1.28 -9.94 -9.34
C ASN A 216 1.45 -8.47 -8.96
N THR A 217 2.23 -7.73 -9.72
CA THR A 217 2.27 -6.26 -9.61
C THR A 217 1.00 -5.64 -10.14
N TRP A 218 0.79 -4.37 -9.82
CA TRP A 218 -0.32 -3.60 -10.37
C TRP A 218 -0.35 -3.58 -11.91
N SER A 219 0.83 -3.52 -12.56
CA SER A 219 0.88 -3.51 -14.03
C SER A 219 0.41 -4.83 -14.65
N GLU A 220 0.76 -5.97 -14.03
CA GLU A 220 0.27 -7.30 -14.44
C GLU A 220 -1.24 -7.41 -14.20
N ALA A 221 -1.73 -6.83 -13.11
CA ALA A 221 -3.16 -6.80 -12.80
C ALA A 221 -3.96 -5.92 -13.77
N LEU A 222 -3.43 -4.76 -14.16
CA LEU A 222 -4.02 -3.89 -15.18
C LEU A 222 -4.03 -4.54 -16.56
N LEU A 223 -2.98 -5.26 -16.93
CA LEU A 223 -2.96 -6.01 -18.19
C LEU A 223 -4.08 -7.07 -18.20
N ASN A 224 -4.21 -7.83 -17.11
CA ASN A 224 -5.32 -8.77 -16.95
C ASN A 224 -6.69 -8.09 -17.02
N LEU A 225 -6.84 -6.90 -16.42
CA LEU A 225 -8.07 -6.10 -16.50
C LEU A 225 -8.42 -5.74 -17.94
N LYS A 226 -7.42 -5.23 -18.68
CA LYS A 226 -7.56 -4.84 -20.09
C LYS A 226 -7.99 -6.01 -20.97
N GLU A 227 -7.37 -7.16 -20.80
CA GLU A 227 -7.59 -8.31 -21.69
C GLU A 227 -8.89 -9.06 -21.38
N LEU A 228 -9.22 -9.23 -20.10
CA LEU A 228 -10.24 -10.19 -19.69
C LEU A 228 -11.61 -9.56 -19.44
N ASP A 229 -11.61 -8.30 -19.01
CA ASP A 229 -12.78 -7.69 -18.40
C ASP A 229 -13.20 -6.41 -19.10
N TRP A 230 -12.25 -5.54 -19.47
CA TRP A 230 -12.54 -4.39 -20.33
C TRP A 230 -13.18 -4.81 -21.67
N ALA A 231 -12.71 -5.92 -22.25
CA ALA A 231 -13.29 -6.46 -23.49
C ALA A 231 -14.77 -6.87 -23.36
N LYS A 232 -15.29 -7.03 -22.13
CA LYS A 232 -16.64 -7.52 -21.84
C LYS A 232 -17.53 -6.45 -21.21
N ASN A 233 -16.96 -5.54 -20.42
CA ASN A 233 -17.70 -4.59 -19.60
C ASN A 233 -16.91 -3.27 -19.57
N ASN A 234 -17.42 -2.22 -20.20
CA ASN A 234 -16.81 -0.89 -20.12
C ASN A 234 -16.97 -0.34 -18.69
N TYR A 235 -15.87 -0.02 -18.00
CA TYR A 235 -15.89 0.33 -16.57
C TYR A 235 -15.88 1.82 -16.28
N LEU A 236 -16.58 2.21 -15.20
CA LEU A 236 -16.55 3.56 -14.62
C LEU A 236 -16.80 4.68 -15.64
N GLY A 237 -17.70 4.41 -16.59
CA GLY A 237 -18.13 5.34 -17.64
C GLY A 237 -17.09 5.61 -18.73
N CYS A 238 -15.99 4.87 -18.78
CA CYS A 238 -14.97 5.01 -19.82
C CYS A 238 -15.40 4.23 -21.08
N THR A 239 -15.12 4.78 -22.27
CA THR A 239 -15.47 4.18 -23.57
C THR A 239 -14.28 3.49 -24.26
N SER A 240 -13.07 3.71 -23.77
CA SER A 240 -11.86 3.04 -24.25
C SER A 240 -10.83 2.81 -23.13
N TRP A 241 -9.94 1.84 -23.30
CA TRP A 241 -8.83 1.59 -22.37
C TRP A 241 -7.95 2.82 -22.16
N LYS A 242 -7.67 3.56 -23.25
CA LYS A 242 -6.90 4.81 -23.19
C LYS A 242 -7.59 5.87 -22.33
N GLU A 243 -8.92 5.95 -22.41
CA GLU A 243 -9.70 6.84 -21.56
C GLU A 243 -9.63 6.40 -20.09
N TYR A 244 -9.74 5.10 -19.82
CA TYR A 244 -9.57 4.54 -18.48
C TYR A 244 -8.20 4.90 -17.89
N CYS A 245 -7.11 4.63 -18.60
CA CYS A 245 -5.76 4.98 -18.12
C CYS A 245 -5.62 6.47 -17.84
N LYS A 246 -6.13 7.32 -18.74
CA LYS A 246 -6.09 8.77 -18.55
C LYS A 246 -6.93 9.24 -17.34
N LYS A 247 -8.13 8.67 -17.17
CA LYS A 247 -9.07 9.06 -16.09
C LYS A 247 -8.54 8.67 -14.70
N PHE A 248 -7.89 7.51 -14.59
CA PHE A 248 -7.38 6.98 -13.34
C PHE A 248 -5.86 7.16 -13.14
N TYR A 249 -5.21 7.89 -14.06
CA TYR A 249 -3.78 8.21 -14.03
C TYR A 249 -2.88 6.97 -14.03
N MET A 250 -3.15 6.01 -14.93
CA MET A 250 -2.49 4.69 -14.97
C MET A 250 -1.38 4.58 -16.01
N ASP A 251 -0.97 5.68 -16.65
CA ASP A 251 -0.01 5.67 -17.75
C ASP A 251 1.34 5.03 -17.35
N ASP A 252 1.81 5.25 -16.12
CA ASP A 252 3.06 4.67 -15.59
C ASP A 252 3.03 3.13 -15.47
N TYR A 253 1.82 2.55 -15.42
CA TYR A 253 1.60 1.12 -15.24
C TYR A 253 1.20 0.39 -16.54
N GLU A 254 1.08 1.10 -17.67
CA GLU A 254 0.75 0.49 -18.95
C GLU A 254 1.82 -0.52 -19.43
N LYS A 255 3.07 -0.31 -19.02
CA LYS A 255 4.17 -1.22 -19.30
C LYS A 255 4.34 -2.20 -18.14
N GLU A 256 4.05 -3.45 -18.43
CA GLU A 256 4.20 -4.58 -17.51
C GLU A 256 5.60 -4.63 -16.87
N TYR A 257 5.61 -4.94 -15.58
CA TYR A 257 6.80 -5.23 -14.80
C TYR A 257 6.46 -6.25 -13.70
N ALA A 258 7.41 -7.11 -13.36
CA ALA A 258 7.27 -8.04 -12.26
C ALA A 258 7.87 -7.46 -10.97
N TYR A 259 7.53 -8.05 -9.83
CA TYR A 259 8.23 -7.77 -8.58
C TYR A 259 9.73 -8.10 -8.71
N ALA A 260 10.58 -7.21 -8.22
CA ALA A 260 11.99 -7.53 -8.05
C ALA A 260 12.16 -8.62 -6.99
N THR A 261 12.86 -9.70 -7.34
CA THR A 261 13.14 -10.83 -6.43
C THR A 261 14.64 -11.02 -6.18
N THR A 262 15.48 -10.25 -6.87
CA THR A 262 16.95 -10.29 -6.72
C THR A 262 17.47 -8.92 -6.29
N GLU A 263 18.58 -8.93 -5.55
CA GLU A 263 19.20 -7.72 -5.01
C GLU A 263 19.49 -6.65 -6.08
N ASP A 264 20.05 -7.05 -7.22
CA ASP A 264 20.42 -6.14 -8.33
C ASP A 264 19.22 -5.43 -8.99
N SER A 265 18.02 -5.98 -8.81
CA SER A 265 16.78 -5.45 -9.41
C SER A 265 15.93 -4.64 -8.43
N GLN A 266 16.18 -4.73 -7.12
CA GLN A 266 15.33 -4.10 -6.09
C GLN A 266 15.30 -2.59 -6.23
N ASP A 267 16.45 -1.91 -6.25
CA ASP A 267 16.48 -0.45 -6.24
C ASP A 267 15.82 0.15 -7.49
N LYS A 268 16.03 -0.47 -8.67
CA LYS A 268 15.37 -0.03 -9.92
C LYS A 268 13.86 -0.21 -9.86
N PHE A 269 13.39 -1.32 -9.31
CA PHE A 269 11.97 -1.57 -9.11
C PHE A 269 11.36 -0.57 -8.13
N LEU A 270 11.99 -0.37 -6.96
CA LEU A 270 11.54 0.57 -5.93
C LEU A 270 11.53 2.01 -6.47
N GLN A 271 12.55 2.42 -7.22
CA GLN A 271 12.58 3.74 -7.85
C GLN A 271 11.42 3.92 -8.83
N LYS A 272 11.15 2.92 -9.69
CA LYS A 272 10.03 2.96 -10.64
C LYS A 272 8.69 3.15 -9.92
N ILE A 273 8.39 2.32 -8.92
CA ILE A 273 7.10 2.41 -8.21
C ILE A 273 6.98 3.72 -7.43
N ASN A 274 8.06 4.19 -6.81
CA ASN A 274 8.04 5.43 -6.03
C ASN A 274 7.77 6.63 -6.94
N THR A 275 8.40 6.66 -8.11
CA THR A 275 8.14 7.71 -9.11
C THR A 275 6.71 7.67 -9.61
N ALA A 276 6.17 6.49 -9.91
CA ALA A 276 4.79 6.34 -10.38
C ALA A 276 3.77 6.82 -9.32
N ILE A 277 3.94 6.42 -8.06
CA ILE A 277 3.07 6.86 -6.95
C ILE A 277 3.16 8.38 -6.77
N GLU A 278 4.36 8.95 -6.77
CA GLU A 278 4.55 10.40 -6.58
C GLU A 278 3.93 11.21 -7.71
N GLN A 279 4.19 10.84 -8.97
CA GLN A 279 3.64 11.52 -10.17
C GLN A 279 2.12 11.45 -10.17
N ARG A 280 1.56 10.27 -9.91
CA ARG A 280 0.11 10.07 -9.81
C ARG A 280 -0.51 10.91 -8.69
N GLY A 281 0.13 10.93 -7.52
CA GLY A 281 -0.30 11.77 -6.40
C GLY A 281 -0.32 13.25 -6.76
N LYS A 282 0.74 13.76 -7.42
CA LYS A 282 0.80 15.15 -7.90
C LYS A 282 -0.32 15.48 -8.88
N LEU A 283 -0.60 14.60 -9.85
CA LEU A 283 -1.68 14.77 -10.82
C LEU A 283 -3.06 14.80 -10.14
N MET A 284 -3.30 13.91 -9.18
CA MET A 284 -4.54 13.87 -8.41
C MET A 284 -4.70 15.13 -7.55
N THR A 285 -3.66 15.56 -6.84
CA THR A 285 -3.66 16.80 -6.06
C THR A 285 -3.97 18.01 -6.92
N LYS A 286 -3.30 18.13 -8.07
CA LYS A 286 -3.56 19.21 -9.04
C LYS A 286 -5.03 19.23 -9.45
N ARG A 287 -5.59 18.06 -9.81
CA ARG A 287 -6.99 17.95 -10.21
C ARG A 287 -7.95 18.36 -9.09
N LEU A 288 -7.69 17.94 -7.85
CA LEU A 288 -8.50 18.35 -6.69
C LEU A 288 -8.48 19.87 -6.50
N CYS A 289 -7.30 20.50 -6.58
CA CYS A 289 -7.17 21.95 -6.50
C CYS A 289 -7.94 22.67 -7.62
N ASP A 290 -7.81 22.19 -8.86
CA ASP A 290 -8.52 22.76 -10.02
C ASP A 290 -10.04 22.68 -9.83
N GLU A 291 -10.57 21.52 -9.40
CA GLU A 291 -12.00 21.31 -9.16
C GLU A 291 -12.55 22.16 -8.00
N LEU A 292 -11.72 22.43 -6.99
CA LEU A 292 -12.09 23.19 -5.80
C LEU A 292 -11.78 24.69 -5.87
N GLY A 293 -11.04 25.14 -6.90
CA GLY A 293 -10.61 26.53 -7.04
C GLY A 293 -9.51 26.93 -6.03
N LEU A 294 -8.67 25.98 -5.60
CA LEU A 294 -7.62 26.15 -4.59
C LEU A 294 -6.22 26.24 -5.22
N THR A 295 -6.05 27.15 -6.17
CA THR A 295 -4.80 27.29 -6.95
C THR A 295 -3.76 28.20 -6.29
N ASP A 296 -4.10 28.79 -5.15
CA ASP A 296 -3.26 29.67 -4.33
C ASP A 296 -2.40 28.92 -3.30
N LEU A 297 -2.76 27.67 -2.99
CA LEU A 297 -2.01 26.80 -2.08
C LEU A 297 -0.57 26.57 -2.56
N PHE A 298 0.38 26.46 -1.63
CA PHE A 298 1.82 26.41 -1.91
C PHE A 298 2.16 25.22 -2.84
N PHE A 299 1.62 24.05 -2.53
CA PHE A 299 1.93 22.81 -3.23
C PHE A 299 1.29 22.75 -4.61
N TYR A 300 0.29 23.57 -4.92
CA TYR A 300 -0.30 23.62 -6.26
C TYR A 300 0.76 23.98 -7.32
N LYS A 301 1.70 24.86 -6.97
CA LYS A 301 2.80 25.26 -7.87
C LYS A 301 3.80 24.12 -8.10
N GLU A 302 4.00 23.28 -7.09
CA GLU A 302 4.90 22.11 -7.09
C GLU A 302 4.33 20.91 -7.88
N THR A 303 3.08 21.00 -8.37
CA THR A 303 2.45 19.97 -9.21
C THR A 303 2.65 20.17 -10.72
N ASN A 304 3.30 21.26 -11.15
CA ASN A 304 3.56 21.57 -12.57
C ASN A 304 4.88 21.00 -13.08
#